data_AF-A0A9D3M3W5-F1
#
_entry.id   AF-A0A9D3M3W5-F1
#
_cell.length_a   1.000
_cell.length_b   1.000
_cell.length_c   1.000
_cell.angle_alpha   90.00
_cell.angle_beta   90.00
_cell.angle_gamma   90.00
#
_symmetry.space_group_name_H-M   'P 1'
#
loop_
_entity.id
_entity.type
_entity.pdbx_description
1 polymer ?
#
loop_
_entity_poly.entity_id
_entity_poly.type
_entity_poly.pdbx_seq_one_letter_code
_entity_poly.pdbx_strand_id
1 'polypeptide(L)'
;MSGRVGDLSPKQAEALAQFRERLQDVLALLPSQNDQYLLRWLRARNFNLAKAEAMLRKHLEFRKHVKADTITTDWKLPEVIEKHLSGGMCGYDREGSPIWYDVIGPVDPKGLMLSASKQDFVKSKVRDCEMLQKECDRQSEKLGKNVESITMIYDLEGLGMKHLYKPAIETYGEVLTMFEENYPEGLKRLFVIKAPKLFPVAYNLVKHFLSEVTRHKINVLGANWQEVLQKYIEPEQLPAIYGGTLTDPDGDPRCKTRIQYGGVVPRSYYVRDTITAQYDQCISVRPGSSHQLEYEILFPGCVLRWQFESSGADIGFGVFMKNKMGERKRAGEMRGCC
;
A
#
# COMPACT_ATOMS: atom_id res chain seq x y z
N MET A 1 8.06 -29.10 5.09
CA MET A 1 7.64 -28.92 3.69
C MET A 1 7.00 -27.56 3.55
N SER A 2 7.55 -26.72 2.68
CA SER A 2 7.19 -25.32 2.50
C SER A 2 5.89 -25.10 1.71
N GLY A 3 5.32 -26.15 1.11
CA GLY A 3 4.12 -26.00 0.27
C GLY A 3 4.42 -25.36 -1.09
N ARG A 4 5.66 -25.50 -1.57
CA ARG A 4 6.11 -25.08 -2.90
C ARG A 4 6.44 -26.30 -3.76
N VAL A 5 6.45 -26.11 -5.08
CA VAL A 5 6.85 -27.15 -6.03
C VAL A 5 8.25 -27.67 -5.66
N GLY A 6 8.41 -29.00 -5.62
CA GLY A 6 9.63 -29.67 -5.17
C GLY A 6 9.75 -29.86 -3.65
N ASP A 7 8.87 -29.27 -2.83
CA ASP A 7 8.88 -29.35 -1.37
C ASP A 7 7.44 -29.41 -0.80
N LEU A 8 6.66 -30.36 -1.34
CA LEU A 8 5.31 -30.71 -0.89
C LEU A 8 5.34 -31.97 -0.01
N SER A 9 4.59 -31.96 1.10
CA SER A 9 4.25 -33.19 1.80
C SER A 9 3.22 -34.02 1.02
N PRO A 10 3.07 -35.34 1.30
CA PRO A 10 2.03 -36.15 0.65
C PRO A 10 0.62 -35.54 0.76
N LYS A 11 0.28 -34.98 1.93
CA LYS A 11 -1.00 -34.29 2.15
C LYS A 11 -1.15 -33.02 1.31
N GLN A 12 -0.07 -32.27 1.11
CA GLN A 12 -0.09 -31.06 0.28
C GLN A 12 -0.21 -31.40 -1.20
N ALA A 13 0.46 -32.45 -1.67
CA ALA A 13 0.34 -32.94 -3.04
C ALA A 13 -1.08 -33.45 -3.33
N GLU A 14 -1.68 -34.20 -2.40
CA GLU A 14 -3.07 -34.64 -2.50
C GLU A 14 -4.04 -33.45 -2.52
N ALA A 15 -3.85 -32.47 -1.64
CA ALA A 15 -4.67 -31.25 -1.62
C ALA A 15 -4.56 -30.47 -2.95
N LEU A 16 -3.36 -30.38 -3.54
CA LEU A 16 -3.18 -29.75 -4.85
C LEU A 16 -3.93 -30.49 -5.96
N ALA A 17 -3.91 -31.82 -5.97
CA ALA A 17 -4.65 -32.62 -6.93
C ALA A 17 -6.18 -32.42 -6.79
N GLN A 18 -6.70 -32.50 -5.57
CA GLN A 18 -8.13 -32.26 -5.30
C GLN A 18 -8.53 -30.82 -5.61
N PHE A 19 -7.65 -29.85 -5.37
CA PHE A 19 -7.91 -28.45 -5.70
C PHE A 19 -8.03 -28.23 -7.20
N ARG A 20 -7.15 -28.85 -7.99
CA ARG A 20 -7.23 -28.80 -9.46
C ARG A 20 -8.52 -29.43 -9.98
N GLU A 21 -8.96 -30.54 -9.39
CA GLU A 21 -10.23 -31.20 -9.75
C GLU A 21 -11.45 -30.31 -9.47
N ARG A 22 -11.49 -29.64 -8.31
CA ARG A 22 -12.59 -28.71 -7.95
C ARG A 22 -12.70 -27.48 -8.85
N LEU A 23 -11.62 -27.13 -9.54
CA LEU A 23 -11.54 -25.95 -10.39
C LEU A 23 -11.70 -26.26 -11.87
N GLN A 24 -12.01 -27.51 -12.25
CA GLN A 24 -12.09 -27.93 -13.65
C GLN A 24 -12.99 -27.03 -14.50
N ASP A 25 -14.10 -26.54 -13.93
CA ASP A 25 -15.03 -25.63 -14.59
C ASP A 25 -14.45 -24.23 -14.88
N VAL A 26 -13.40 -23.82 -14.18
CA VAL A 26 -12.79 -22.48 -14.29
C VAL A 26 -11.30 -22.50 -14.65
N LEU A 27 -10.68 -23.67 -14.84
CA LEU A 27 -9.25 -23.80 -15.18
C LEU A 27 -8.85 -22.99 -16.41
N ALA A 28 -9.70 -22.96 -17.44
CA ALA A 28 -9.45 -22.22 -18.68
C ALA A 28 -9.49 -20.68 -18.49
N LEU A 29 -10.08 -20.20 -17.40
CA LEU A 29 -10.16 -18.78 -17.07
C LEU A 29 -8.97 -18.29 -16.22
N LEU A 30 -8.12 -19.21 -15.76
CA LEU A 30 -6.97 -18.84 -14.93
C LEU A 30 -5.86 -18.21 -15.78
N PRO A 31 -5.14 -17.20 -15.24
CA PRO A 31 -3.93 -16.66 -15.87
C PRO A 31 -2.86 -17.71 -16.11
N SER A 32 -2.76 -18.71 -15.23
CA SER A 32 -1.85 -19.85 -15.37
C SER A 32 -2.45 -21.08 -14.70
N GLN A 33 -2.23 -22.24 -15.32
CA GLN A 33 -2.68 -23.54 -14.84
C GLN A 33 -1.55 -24.35 -14.17
N ASN A 34 -0.37 -23.75 -13.99
CA ASN A 34 0.77 -24.42 -13.37
C ASN A 34 0.58 -24.61 -11.85
N ASP A 35 1.34 -25.54 -11.27
CA ASP A 35 1.25 -25.84 -9.84
C ASP A 35 1.68 -24.65 -8.98
N GLN A 36 2.64 -23.84 -9.45
CA GLN A 36 3.08 -22.64 -8.73
C GLN A 36 1.91 -21.67 -8.51
N TYR A 37 1.11 -21.43 -9.54
CA TYR A 37 -0.07 -20.56 -9.49
C TYR A 37 -1.09 -21.10 -8.48
N LEU A 38 -1.47 -22.37 -8.57
CA LEU A 38 -2.48 -22.99 -7.70
C LEU A 38 -2.02 -23.04 -6.22
N LEU A 39 -0.75 -23.33 -5.99
CA LEU A 39 -0.19 -23.42 -4.64
C LEU A 39 -0.20 -22.09 -3.90
N ARG A 40 -0.19 -20.93 -4.58
CA ARG A 40 -0.33 -19.61 -3.92
C ARG A 40 -1.65 -19.50 -3.16
N TRP A 41 -2.75 -19.92 -3.77
CA TRP A 41 -4.09 -19.90 -3.17
C TRP A 41 -4.22 -20.89 -2.02
N LEU A 42 -3.63 -22.09 -2.17
CA LEU A 42 -3.60 -23.09 -1.12
C LEU A 42 -2.79 -22.60 0.09
N ARG A 43 -1.57 -22.09 -0.11
CA ARG A 43 -0.74 -21.55 0.98
C ARG A 43 -1.44 -20.41 1.72
N ALA A 44 -2.05 -19.48 0.99
CA ALA A 44 -2.77 -18.35 1.58
C ALA A 44 -3.99 -18.73 2.44
N ARG A 45 -4.44 -19.99 2.35
CA ARG A 45 -5.54 -20.54 3.16
C ARG A 45 -5.13 -21.79 3.94
N ASN A 46 -3.83 -21.96 4.20
CA ASN A 46 -3.28 -23.08 4.97
C ASN A 46 -3.75 -24.45 4.44
N PHE A 47 -3.79 -24.61 3.11
CA PHE A 47 -4.27 -25.78 2.38
C PHE A 47 -5.74 -26.16 2.68
N ASN A 48 -6.55 -25.23 3.18
CA ASN A 48 -8.00 -25.41 3.27
C ASN A 48 -8.64 -25.26 1.88
N LEU A 49 -9.06 -26.39 1.29
CA LEU A 49 -9.60 -26.46 -0.06
C LEU A 49 -10.78 -25.52 -0.30
N ALA A 50 -11.80 -25.56 0.58
CA ALA A 50 -13.01 -24.75 0.41
C ALA A 50 -12.71 -23.24 0.46
N LYS A 51 -11.85 -22.80 1.38
CA LYS A 51 -11.46 -21.40 1.49
C LYS A 51 -10.57 -20.95 0.33
N ALA A 52 -9.64 -21.80 -0.12
CA ALA A 52 -8.79 -21.52 -1.27
C ALA A 52 -9.61 -21.40 -2.56
N GLU A 53 -10.59 -22.28 -2.73
CA GLU A 53 -11.48 -22.30 -3.89
C GLU A 53 -12.36 -21.04 -3.93
N ALA A 54 -13.01 -20.72 -2.80
CA ALA A 54 -13.82 -19.50 -2.69
C ALA A 54 -12.98 -18.24 -2.97
N MET A 55 -11.74 -18.19 -2.47
CA MET A 55 -10.83 -17.08 -2.73
C MET A 55 -10.48 -16.95 -4.22
N LEU A 56 -10.12 -18.06 -4.87
CA LEU A 56 -9.76 -18.05 -6.29
C LEU A 56 -10.95 -17.71 -7.19
N ARG A 57 -12.15 -18.22 -6.89
CA ARG A 57 -13.38 -17.87 -7.63
C ARG A 57 -13.71 -16.38 -7.47
N LYS A 58 -13.58 -15.82 -6.26
CA LYS A 58 -13.73 -14.36 -6.03
C LYS A 58 -12.70 -13.57 -6.84
N HIS A 59 -11.46 -14.06 -6.91
CA HIS A 59 -10.43 -13.45 -7.74
C HIS A 59 -10.79 -13.44 -9.23
N LEU A 60 -11.37 -14.51 -9.77
CA LEU A 60 -11.81 -14.54 -11.16
C LEU A 60 -12.89 -13.49 -11.46
N GLU A 61 -13.86 -13.31 -10.58
CA GLU A 61 -14.86 -12.24 -10.72
C GLU A 61 -14.22 -10.85 -10.65
N PHE A 62 -13.25 -10.67 -9.75
CA PHE A 62 -12.47 -9.45 -9.68
C PHE A 62 -11.72 -9.18 -10.98
N ARG A 63 -10.98 -10.17 -11.52
CA ARG A 63 -10.23 -10.04 -12.78
C ARG A 63 -11.14 -9.59 -13.92
N LYS A 64 -12.32 -10.22 -14.03
CA LYS A 64 -13.33 -9.87 -15.03
C LYS A 64 -13.82 -8.44 -14.86
N HIS A 65 -14.14 -8.03 -13.63
CA HIS A 65 -14.65 -6.70 -13.33
C HIS A 65 -13.64 -5.59 -13.64
N VAL A 66 -12.38 -5.77 -13.27
CA VAL A 66 -11.32 -4.76 -13.49
C VAL A 66 -10.62 -4.90 -14.85
N LYS A 67 -11.01 -5.92 -15.65
CA LYS A 67 -10.35 -6.31 -16.91
C LYS A 67 -8.84 -6.54 -16.72
N ALA A 68 -8.47 -7.28 -15.67
CA ALA A 68 -7.08 -7.50 -15.29
C ALA A 68 -6.22 -8.08 -16.44
N ASP A 69 -6.79 -8.95 -17.26
CA ASP A 69 -6.05 -9.62 -18.35
C ASP A 69 -5.53 -8.65 -19.41
N THR A 70 -6.24 -7.53 -19.64
CA THR A 70 -5.85 -6.51 -20.63
C THR A 70 -5.51 -5.16 -20.01
N ILE A 71 -5.45 -5.07 -18.67
CA ILE A 71 -5.23 -3.79 -17.98
C ILE A 71 -3.88 -3.14 -18.30
N THR A 72 -2.88 -3.95 -18.67
CA THR A 72 -1.55 -3.44 -19.01
C THR A 72 -1.48 -2.84 -20.43
N THR A 73 -2.43 -3.19 -21.30
CA THR A 73 -2.46 -2.77 -22.72
C THR A 73 -3.58 -1.79 -23.02
N ASP A 74 -4.79 -2.08 -22.54
CA ASP A 74 -6.01 -1.38 -22.95
C ASP A 74 -6.34 -0.19 -22.05
N TRP A 75 -5.92 -0.26 -20.77
CA TRP A 75 -6.22 0.77 -19.79
C TRP A 75 -5.08 1.79 -19.71
N LYS A 76 -5.40 3.03 -20.07
CA LYS A 76 -4.47 4.15 -19.95
C LYS A 76 -4.49 4.68 -18.51
N LEU A 77 -3.32 4.71 -17.88
CA LEU A 77 -3.15 5.31 -16.56
C LEU A 77 -3.49 6.81 -16.63
N PRO A 78 -4.34 7.34 -15.72
CA PRO A 78 -4.59 8.77 -15.67
C PRO A 78 -3.30 9.56 -15.46
N GLU A 79 -3.10 10.61 -16.24
CA GLU A 79 -1.87 11.40 -16.25
C GLU A 79 -1.49 11.93 -14.85
N VAL A 80 -2.48 12.33 -14.05
CA VAL A 80 -2.24 12.78 -12.68
C VAL A 80 -1.67 11.68 -11.78
N ILE A 81 -2.11 10.43 -11.96
CA ILE A 81 -1.56 9.29 -11.22
C ILE A 81 -0.16 8.99 -11.74
N GLU A 82 0.02 8.92 -13.06
CA GLU A 82 1.32 8.67 -13.70
C GLU A 82 2.40 9.66 -13.25
N LYS A 83 2.07 10.96 -13.18
CA LYS A 83 3.04 12.01 -12.86
C LYS A 83 3.19 12.31 -11.36
N HIS A 84 2.16 12.07 -10.55
CA HIS A 84 2.14 12.54 -9.16
C HIS A 84 1.93 11.46 -8.10
N LEU A 85 1.52 10.24 -8.48
CA LEU A 85 1.59 9.11 -7.56
C LEU A 85 3.03 8.57 -7.56
N SER A 86 3.62 8.46 -6.38
CA SER A 86 4.96 7.88 -6.26
C SER A 86 4.93 6.39 -6.56
N GLY A 87 6.07 5.90 -7.03
CA GLY A 87 6.42 4.50 -7.04
C GLY A 87 6.93 4.03 -8.39
N GLY A 88 7.44 2.81 -8.41
CA GLY A 88 7.93 2.21 -9.64
C GLY A 88 8.82 1.01 -9.40
N MET A 89 9.02 0.23 -10.46
CA MET A 89 9.86 -0.96 -10.43
C MET A 89 11.30 -0.61 -10.85
N CYS A 90 12.29 -0.97 -10.03
CA CYS A 90 13.69 -0.72 -10.36
C CYS A 90 14.62 -1.82 -9.82
N GLY A 91 15.23 -2.58 -10.72
CA GLY A 91 16.19 -3.62 -10.36
C GLY A 91 15.55 -4.89 -9.79
N TYR A 92 16.42 -5.85 -9.45
CA TYR A 92 16.07 -7.15 -8.89
C TYR A 92 16.87 -7.42 -7.63
N ASP A 93 16.29 -8.15 -6.68
CA ASP A 93 17.03 -8.63 -5.53
C ASP A 93 18.02 -9.75 -5.93
N ARG A 94 18.93 -10.14 -5.02
CA ARG A 94 19.95 -11.17 -5.27
C ARG A 94 19.39 -12.51 -5.70
N GLU A 95 18.13 -12.78 -5.40
CA GLU A 95 17.45 -14.02 -5.79
C GLU A 95 16.67 -13.87 -7.11
N GLY A 96 16.65 -12.67 -7.71
CA GLY A 96 16.01 -12.38 -8.98
C GLY A 96 14.60 -11.81 -8.87
N SER A 97 14.07 -11.59 -7.66
CA SER A 97 12.74 -11.01 -7.45
C SER A 97 12.74 -9.53 -7.84
N PRO A 98 11.74 -9.05 -8.60
CA PRO A 98 11.61 -7.63 -8.95
C PRO A 98 11.46 -6.77 -7.69
N ILE A 99 12.00 -5.55 -7.73
CA ILE A 99 11.93 -4.60 -6.61
C ILE A 99 10.99 -3.43 -6.97
N TRP A 100 9.99 -3.21 -6.12
CA TRP A 100 9.11 -2.05 -6.18
C TRP A 100 9.47 -1.02 -5.11
N TYR A 101 9.48 0.26 -5.48
CA TYR A 101 9.72 1.38 -4.57
C TYR A 101 8.43 2.16 -4.39
N ASP A 102 8.12 2.57 -3.16
CA ASP A 102 7.12 3.59 -2.85
C ASP A 102 7.79 4.71 -2.03
N VAL A 103 7.66 5.95 -2.49
CA VAL A 103 8.32 7.12 -1.89
C VAL A 103 7.26 8.06 -1.31
N ILE A 104 7.04 7.97 0.00
CA ILE A 104 5.82 8.50 0.62
C ILE A 104 5.86 10.01 0.84
N GLY A 105 6.96 10.56 1.36
CA GLY A 105 7.00 11.96 1.79
C GLY A 105 6.54 13.02 0.77
N PRO A 106 6.94 12.91 -0.51
CA PRO A 106 6.55 13.90 -1.51
C PRO A 106 5.11 13.75 -2.03
N VAL A 107 4.42 12.64 -1.76
CA VAL A 107 3.05 12.42 -2.21
C VAL A 107 2.15 13.54 -1.71
N ASP A 108 1.21 13.96 -2.54
CA ASP A 108 0.13 14.88 -2.19
C ASP A 108 -1.21 14.12 -2.17
N PRO A 109 -1.58 13.54 -1.01
CA PRO A 109 -2.79 12.71 -0.92
C PRO A 109 -4.05 13.51 -1.21
N LYS A 110 -4.13 14.77 -0.77
CA LYS A 110 -5.31 15.59 -0.98
C LYS A 110 -5.46 15.93 -2.47
N GLY A 111 -4.38 16.39 -3.12
CA GLY A 111 -4.41 16.69 -4.55
C GLY A 111 -4.77 15.48 -5.40
N LEU A 112 -4.22 14.30 -5.07
CA LEU A 112 -4.54 13.04 -5.75
C LEU A 112 -6.02 12.65 -5.58
N MET A 113 -6.56 12.73 -4.36
CA MET A 113 -7.97 12.37 -4.12
C MET A 113 -8.97 13.38 -4.74
N LEU A 114 -8.55 14.61 -5.00
CA LEU A 114 -9.35 15.61 -5.74
C LEU A 114 -9.22 15.50 -7.27
N SER A 115 -8.24 14.75 -7.76
CA SER A 115 -7.92 14.69 -9.19
C SER A 115 -8.26 13.35 -9.85
N ALA A 116 -8.30 12.26 -9.08
CA ALA A 116 -8.61 10.92 -9.59
C ALA A 116 -9.66 10.21 -8.72
N SER A 117 -10.33 9.19 -9.29
CA SER A 117 -11.28 8.39 -8.53
C SER A 117 -10.58 7.32 -7.69
N LYS A 118 -11.22 6.84 -6.62
CA LYS A 118 -10.74 5.67 -5.85
C LYS A 118 -10.50 4.45 -6.76
N GLN A 119 -11.40 4.24 -7.73
CA GLN A 119 -11.30 3.14 -8.69
C GLN A 119 -10.06 3.25 -9.58
N ASP A 120 -9.63 4.47 -9.96
CA ASP A 120 -8.41 4.66 -10.74
C ASP A 120 -7.16 4.30 -9.94
N PHE A 121 -7.13 4.59 -8.63
CA PHE A 121 -6.05 4.14 -7.76
C PHE A 121 -6.00 2.62 -7.66
N VAL A 122 -7.15 1.97 -7.44
CA VAL A 122 -7.22 0.50 -7.40
C VAL A 122 -6.76 -0.10 -8.73
N LYS A 123 -7.28 0.39 -9.86
CA LYS A 123 -6.87 -0.08 -11.20
C LYS A 123 -5.39 0.17 -11.49
N SER A 124 -4.84 1.30 -11.05
CA SER A 124 -3.40 1.57 -11.19
C SER A 124 -2.57 0.50 -10.47
N LYS A 125 -2.97 0.09 -9.27
CA LYS A 125 -2.27 -0.92 -8.49
C LYS A 125 -2.50 -2.34 -8.98
N VAL A 126 -3.66 -2.64 -9.57
CA VAL A 126 -3.87 -3.87 -10.34
C VAL A 126 -2.91 -3.92 -11.52
N ARG A 127 -2.80 -2.84 -12.29
CA ARG A 127 -1.86 -2.75 -13.42
C ARG A 127 -0.42 -2.97 -12.96
N ASP A 128 0.00 -2.34 -11.87
CA ASP A 128 1.34 -2.53 -11.28
C ASP A 128 1.57 -4.02 -10.92
N CYS A 129 0.60 -4.68 -10.28
CA CYS A 129 0.68 -6.11 -9.97
C CYS A 129 0.75 -7.02 -11.20
N GLU A 130 -0.05 -6.78 -12.24
CA GLU A 130 -0.01 -7.58 -13.46
C GLU A 130 1.33 -7.38 -14.21
N MET A 131 1.90 -6.17 -14.21
CA MET A 131 3.24 -5.92 -14.75
C MET A 131 4.32 -6.65 -13.95
N LEU A 132 4.26 -6.60 -12.61
CA LEU A 132 5.21 -7.29 -11.75
C LEU A 132 5.13 -8.81 -11.87
N GLN A 133 3.94 -9.38 -12.10
CA GLN A 133 3.79 -10.81 -12.38
C GLN A 133 4.44 -11.19 -13.71
N LYS A 134 4.22 -10.42 -14.77
CA LYS A 134 4.92 -10.64 -16.06
C LYS A 134 6.44 -10.55 -15.91
N GLU A 135 6.91 -9.65 -15.06
CA GLU A 135 8.33 -9.51 -14.78
C GLU A 135 8.88 -10.69 -13.96
N CYS A 136 8.11 -11.21 -13.00
CA CYS A 136 8.41 -12.46 -12.31
C CYS A 136 8.51 -13.65 -13.27
N ASP A 137 7.59 -13.77 -14.23
CA ASP A 137 7.62 -14.82 -15.26
C ASP A 137 8.89 -14.70 -16.13
N ARG A 138 9.20 -13.47 -16.59
CA ARG A 138 10.42 -13.17 -17.36
C ARG A 138 11.70 -13.53 -16.60
N GLN A 139 11.74 -13.22 -15.30
CA GLN A 139 12.87 -13.57 -14.43
C GLN A 139 12.94 -15.09 -14.19
N SER A 140 11.80 -15.76 -14.14
CA SER A 140 11.76 -17.22 -13.99
C SER A 140 12.38 -17.93 -15.19
N GLU A 141 12.01 -17.49 -16.40
CA GLU A 141 12.60 -17.98 -17.65
C GLU A 141 14.11 -17.70 -17.71
N LYS A 142 14.50 -16.45 -17.43
CA LYS A 142 15.91 -16.01 -17.48
C LYS A 142 16.81 -16.79 -16.51
N LEU A 143 16.31 -17.13 -15.33
CA LEU A 143 17.10 -17.74 -14.26
C LEU A 143 16.94 -19.26 -14.17
N GLY A 144 16.02 -19.86 -14.95
CA GLY A 144 15.71 -21.28 -14.88
C GLY A 144 15.17 -21.74 -13.52
N LYS A 145 14.56 -20.83 -12.74
CA LYS A 145 14.01 -21.09 -11.41
C LYS A 145 12.74 -20.28 -11.19
N ASN A 146 11.83 -20.75 -10.33
CA ASN A 146 10.59 -20.04 -10.06
C ASN A 146 10.82 -18.73 -9.29
N VAL A 147 10.44 -17.60 -9.89
CA VAL A 147 10.34 -16.27 -9.26
C VAL A 147 8.86 -15.90 -9.27
N GLU A 148 8.23 -15.89 -8.09
CA GLU A 148 6.77 -15.67 -7.95
C GLU A 148 6.41 -14.51 -7.01
N SER A 149 7.41 -13.84 -6.45
CA SER A 149 7.23 -12.83 -5.40
C SER A 149 8.19 -11.66 -5.54
N ILE A 150 7.77 -10.50 -5.04
CA ILE A 150 8.48 -9.22 -5.17
C ILE A 150 9.08 -8.76 -3.84
N THR A 151 10.15 -7.99 -3.93
CA THR A 151 10.66 -7.19 -2.81
C THR A 151 10.10 -5.77 -2.91
N MET A 152 9.67 -5.19 -1.79
CA MET A 152 9.21 -3.79 -1.75
C MET A 152 10.12 -2.96 -0.85
N ILE A 153 10.39 -1.71 -1.25
CA ILE A 153 11.09 -0.70 -0.45
C ILE A 153 10.17 0.49 -0.27
N TYR A 154 9.78 0.74 0.98
CA TYR A 154 8.98 1.87 1.40
C TYR A 154 9.88 2.93 2.01
N ASP A 155 10.10 4.01 1.27
CA ASP A 155 10.75 5.21 1.77
C ASP A 155 9.73 6.10 2.47
N LEU A 156 9.83 6.16 3.81
CA LEU A 156 8.94 6.97 4.65
C LEU A 156 9.54 8.31 5.06
N GLU A 157 10.68 8.70 4.50
CA GLU A 157 11.21 10.04 4.72
C GLU A 157 10.18 11.08 4.30
N GLY A 158 9.87 12.03 5.19
CA GLY A 158 8.84 13.04 4.97
C GLY A 158 7.40 12.58 5.25
N LEU A 159 7.17 11.35 5.73
CA LEU A 159 5.86 10.96 6.26
C LEU A 159 5.43 11.93 7.37
N GLY A 160 4.28 12.54 7.17
CA GLY A 160 3.71 13.62 7.99
C GLY A 160 2.19 13.65 7.99
N MET A 161 1.59 14.60 8.74
CA MET A 161 0.14 14.68 8.98
C MET A 161 -0.72 14.69 7.71
N LYS A 162 -0.22 15.26 6.59
CA LYS A 162 -0.93 15.26 5.30
C LYS A 162 -1.30 13.85 4.80
N HIS A 163 -0.54 12.83 5.17
CA HIS A 163 -0.76 11.43 4.79
C HIS A 163 -1.83 10.75 5.64
N LEU A 164 -2.22 11.35 6.78
CA LEU A 164 -3.31 10.86 7.62
C LEU A 164 -4.67 11.40 7.18
N TYR A 165 -4.76 11.98 5.97
CA TYR A 165 -6.01 12.46 5.39
C TYR A 165 -6.99 11.29 5.21
N LYS A 166 -8.18 11.39 5.82
CA LYS A 166 -9.14 10.27 5.95
C LYS A 166 -9.46 9.60 4.59
N PRO A 167 -9.84 10.35 3.53
CA PRO A 167 -10.11 9.73 2.23
C PRO A 167 -8.92 8.96 1.65
N ALA A 168 -7.69 9.47 1.84
CA ALA A 168 -6.49 8.79 1.36
C ALA A 168 -6.20 7.50 2.16
N ILE A 169 -6.39 7.52 3.48
CA ILE A 169 -6.25 6.32 4.32
C ILE A 169 -7.28 5.25 3.94
N GLU A 170 -8.54 5.65 3.70
CA GLU A 170 -9.59 4.73 3.25
C GLU A 170 -9.26 4.12 1.89
N THR A 171 -8.87 4.94 0.90
CA THR A 171 -8.46 4.44 -0.43
C THR A 171 -7.24 3.53 -0.34
N TYR A 172 -6.26 3.86 0.51
CA TYR A 172 -5.12 2.98 0.73
C TYR A 172 -5.52 1.66 1.39
N GLY A 173 -6.47 1.67 2.32
CA GLY A 173 -7.06 0.46 2.89
C GLY A 173 -7.77 -0.42 1.86
N GLU A 174 -8.51 0.18 0.93
CA GLU A 174 -9.13 -0.51 -0.21
C GLU A 174 -8.06 -1.16 -1.11
N VAL A 175 -6.95 -0.46 -1.39
CA VAL A 175 -5.81 -0.99 -2.15
C VAL A 175 -5.14 -2.17 -1.43
N LEU A 176 -4.88 -2.05 -0.12
CA LEU A 176 -4.29 -3.14 0.67
C LEU A 176 -5.19 -4.37 0.71
N THR A 177 -6.51 -4.16 0.88
CA THR A 177 -7.50 -5.24 0.85
C THR A 177 -7.48 -5.92 -0.51
N MET A 178 -7.43 -5.15 -1.59
CA MET A 178 -7.31 -5.68 -2.95
C MET A 178 -6.06 -6.56 -3.11
N PHE A 179 -4.90 -6.13 -2.58
CA PHE A 179 -3.67 -6.95 -2.62
C PHE A 179 -3.82 -8.28 -1.88
N GLU A 180 -4.34 -8.27 -0.65
CA GLU A 180 -4.50 -9.47 0.18
C GLU A 180 -5.51 -10.47 -0.41
N GLU A 181 -6.53 -9.98 -1.11
CA GLU A 181 -7.56 -10.82 -1.71
C GLU A 181 -7.18 -11.39 -3.08
N ASN A 182 -6.36 -10.67 -3.87
CA ASN A 182 -6.14 -10.98 -5.28
C ASN A 182 -4.70 -11.34 -5.65
N TYR A 183 -3.73 -11.00 -4.81
CA TYR A 183 -2.31 -11.28 -5.04
C TYR A 183 -1.70 -12.04 -3.86
N PRO A 184 -2.30 -13.18 -3.43
CA PRO A 184 -1.79 -13.95 -2.31
C PRO A 184 -0.36 -14.41 -2.56
N GLU A 185 0.44 -14.44 -1.50
CA GLU A 185 1.83 -14.90 -1.55
C GLU A 185 2.74 -14.11 -2.50
N GLY A 186 2.27 -12.97 -3.05
CA GLY A 186 3.04 -12.14 -3.99
C GLY A 186 4.12 -11.28 -3.34
N LEU A 187 3.98 -10.95 -2.05
CA LEU A 187 5.02 -10.25 -1.31
C LEU A 187 6.07 -11.22 -0.77
N LYS A 188 7.35 -10.99 -1.08
CA LYS A 188 8.49 -11.70 -0.49
C LYS A 188 8.90 -11.07 0.83
N ARG A 189 9.17 -9.77 0.79
CA ARG A 189 9.61 -8.92 1.90
C ARG A 189 9.35 -7.45 1.58
N LEU A 190 9.09 -6.66 2.61
CA LEU A 190 8.93 -5.21 2.53
C LEU A 190 9.92 -4.56 3.49
N PHE A 191 10.79 -3.68 3.00
CA PHE A 191 11.68 -2.87 3.82
C PHE A 191 11.10 -1.49 4.02
N VAL A 192 10.85 -1.11 5.27
CA VAL A 192 10.49 0.26 5.63
C VAL A 192 11.77 0.98 6.03
N ILE A 193 12.13 2.03 5.29
CA ILE A 193 13.33 2.83 5.54
C ILE A 193 12.95 4.25 5.96
N LYS A 194 13.84 4.89 6.73
CA LYS A 194 13.71 6.30 7.15
C LYS A 194 12.35 6.64 7.80
N ALA A 195 11.80 5.68 8.56
CA ALA A 195 10.52 5.85 9.26
C ALA A 195 10.60 6.94 10.36
N PRO A 196 9.77 8.00 10.30
CA PRO A 196 9.75 9.02 11.34
C PRO A 196 8.92 8.57 12.56
N LYS A 197 8.94 9.37 13.64
CA LYS A 197 8.14 9.13 14.86
C LYS A 197 6.64 8.98 14.61
N LEU A 198 6.12 9.51 13.49
CA LEU A 198 4.71 9.38 13.11
C LEU A 198 4.36 7.99 12.56
N PHE A 199 5.34 7.18 12.15
CA PHE A 199 5.13 5.88 11.51
C PHE A 199 4.22 4.94 12.32
N PRO A 200 4.38 4.75 13.64
CA PRO A 200 3.50 3.86 14.41
C PRO A 200 2.01 4.26 14.31
N VAL A 201 1.72 5.57 14.27
CA VAL A 201 0.34 6.07 14.11
C VAL A 201 -0.18 5.72 12.72
N ALA A 202 0.58 6.03 11.67
CA ALA A 202 0.21 5.73 10.29
C ALA A 202 0.01 4.22 10.07
N TYR A 203 0.93 3.40 10.59
CA TYR A 203 0.85 1.95 10.50
C TYR A 203 -0.38 1.40 11.24
N ASN A 204 -0.70 1.93 12.42
CA ASN A 204 -1.90 1.53 13.16
C ASN A 204 -3.21 1.80 12.40
N LEU A 205 -3.25 2.84 11.56
CA LEU A 205 -4.43 3.14 10.74
C LEU A 205 -4.64 2.14 9.60
N VAL A 206 -3.60 1.43 9.15
CA VAL A 206 -3.68 0.56 7.96
C VAL A 206 -3.41 -0.91 8.26
N LYS A 207 -2.78 -1.22 9.41
CA LYS A 207 -2.35 -2.59 9.74
C LYS A 207 -3.49 -3.60 9.72
N HIS A 208 -4.71 -3.18 10.04
CA HIS A 208 -5.88 -4.07 10.12
C HIS A 208 -6.33 -4.60 8.74
N PHE A 209 -5.92 -3.95 7.65
CA PHE A 209 -6.11 -4.46 6.29
C PHE A 209 -5.08 -5.52 5.89
N LEU A 210 -3.97 -5.64 6.64
CA LEU A 210 -2.88 -6.57 6.34
C LEU A 210 -3.09 -7.91 7.03
N SER A 211 -2.85 -9.00 6.30
CA SER A 211 -2.82 -10.35 6.87
C SER A 211 -1.62 -10.52 7.80
N GLU A 212 -1.70 -11.51 8.70
CA GLU A 212 -0.59 -11.84 9.59
C GLU A 212 0.69 -12.18 8.81
N VAL A 213 0.57 -12.91 7.70
CA VAL A 213 1.70 -13.28 6.82
C VAL A 213 2.37 -12.02 6.25
N THR A 214 1.59 -11.06 5.76
CA THR A 214 2.14 -9.79 5.24
C THR A 214 2.83 -8.99 6.34
N ARG A 215 2.24 -8.89 7.54
CA ARG A 215 2.85 -8.18 8.68
C ARG A 215 4.20 -8.78 9.07
N HIS A 216 4.36 -10.10 9.03
CA HIS A 216 5.64 -10.77 9.30
C HIS A 216 6.71 -10.51 8.23
N LYS A 217 6.32 -10.11 7.01
CA LYS A 217 7.23 -9.77 5.91
C LYS A 217 7.67 -8.30 5.94
N ILE A 218 7.11 -7.48 6.83
CA ILE A 218 7.47 -6.07 7.00
C ILE A 218 8.68 -5.96 7.93
N ASN A 219 9.76 -5.38 7.41
CA ASN A 219 11.02 -5.18 8.11
C ASN A 219 11.25 -3.67 8.25
N VAL A 220 11.07 -3.14 9.47
CA VAL A 220 11.33 -1.73 9.77
C VAL A 220 12.81 -1.56 10.09
N LEU A 221 13.52 -0.83 9.24
CA LEU A 221 14.98 -0.69 9.33
C LEU A 221 15.36 0.56 10.13
N GLY A 222 16.47 0.44 10.87
CA GLY A 222 17.07 1.53 11.63
C GLY A 222 18.02 2.39 10.78
N ALA A 223 18.97 3.05 11.45
CA ALA A 223 19.92 3.96 10.79
C ALA A 223 20.82 3.27 9.74
N ASN A 224 21.10 1.96 9.90
CA ASN A 224 21.91 1.16 8.99
C ASN A 224 21.11 0.55 7.82
N TRP A 225 20.00 1.18 7.42
CA TRP A 225 19.11 0.65 6.39
C TRP A 225 19.83 0.40 5.05
N GLN A 226 20.81 1.22 4.66
CA GLN A 226 21.59 1.02 3.42
C GLN A 226 22.38 -0.30 3.45
N GLU A 227 23.10 -0.57 4.54
CA GLU A 227 23.87 -1.80 4.73
C GLU A 227 22.96 -3.03 4.70
N VAL A 228 21.76 -2.93 5.28
CA VAL A 228 20.78 -4.01 5.26
C VAL A 228 20.26 -4.24 3.83
N LEU A 229 19.90 -3.20 3.07
CA LEU A 229 19.43 -3.36 1.69
C LEU A 229 20.49 -4.03 0.81
N GLN A 230 21.77 -3.66 0.95
CA GLN A 230 22.88 -4.26 0.18
C GLN A 230 23.08 -5.76 0.46
N LYS A 231 22.65 -6.28 1.62
CA LYS A 231 22.66 -7.73 1.90
C LYS A 231 21.67 -8.51 1.03
N TYR A 232 20.61 -7.86 0.55
CA TYR A 232 19.55 -8.48 -0.23
C TYR A 232 19.56 -8.09 -1.70
N ILE A 233 20.23 -6.98 -2.05
CA ILE A 233 20.20 -6.40 -3.39
C ILE A 233 21.65 -6.12 -3.80
N GLU A 234 22.03 -6.51 -5.02
CA GLU A 234 23.34 -6.16 -5.55
C GLU A 234 23.46 -4.64 -5.74
N PRO A 235 24.63 -4.01 -5.48
CA PRO A 235 24.79 -2.57 -5.64
C PRO A 235 24.35 -2.05 -7.01
N GLU A 236 24.62 -2.80 -8.08
CA GLU A 236 24.29 -2.44 -9.47
C GLU A 236 22.78 -2.53 -9.77
N GLN A 237 22.00 -3.14 -8.88
CA GLN A 237 20.54 -3.24 -8.96
C GLN A 237 19.83 -2.26 -8.03
N LEU A 238 20.57 -1.61 -7.12
CA LEU A 238 20.03 -0.69 -6.12
C LEU A 238 20.33 0.77 -6.55
N PRO A 239 19.33 1.66 -6.65
CA PRO A 239 19.59 3.08 -6.94
C PRO A 239 20.61 3.68 -5.99
N ALA A 240 21.48 4.55 -6.51
CA ALA A 240 22.54 5.17 -5.72
C ALA A 240 22.01 5.98 -4.53
N ILE A 241 20.83 6.62 -4.65
CA ILE A 241 20.17 7.30 -3.53
C ILE A 241 19.81 6.34 -2.36
N TYR A 242 19.64 5.04 -2.64
CA TYR A 242 19.37 4.01 -1.64
C TYR A 242 20.62 3.23 -1.22
N GLY A 243 21.81 3.72 -1.58
CA GLY A 243 23.09 3.15 -1.18
C GLY A 243 23.64 2.09 -2.14
N GLY A 244 23.15 2.00 -3.38
CA GLY A 244 23.76 1.19 -4.42
C GLY A 244 24.62 2.02 -5.39
N THR A 245 24.74 1.54 -6.63
CA THR A 245 25.51 2.18 -7.71
C THR A 245 24.68 2.45 -8.96
N LEU A 246 23.41 2.03 -8.99
CA LEU A 246 22.53 2.23 -10.15
C LEU A 246 22.12 3.70 -10.29
N THR A 247 22.27 4.24 -11.49
CA THR A 247 21.83 5.59 -11.86
C THR A 247 21.02 5.54 -13.16
N ASP A 248 20.33 6.62 -13.47
CA ASP A 248 19.82 6.86 -14.83
C ASP A 248 20.98 7.06 -15.84
N PRO A 249 20.70 7.01 -17.16
CA PRO A 249 21.71 7.26 -18.19
C PRO A 249 22.39 8.64 -18.10
N ASP A 250 21.71 9.63 -17.52
CA ASP A 250 22.23 10.98 -17.27
C ASP A 250 22.99 11.11 -15.93
N GLY A 251 23.11 10.01 -15.18
CA GLY A 251 23.76 9.97 -13.87
C GLY A 251 22.86 10.33 -12.69
N ASP A 252 21.55 10.54 -12.86
CA ASP A 252 20.66 10.83 -11.72
C ASP A 252 20.63 9.62 -10.75
N PRO A 253 21.06 9.80 -9.48
CA PRO A 253 21.11 8.73 -8.49
C PRO A 253 19.73 8.23 -8.04
N ARG A 254 18.66 8.92 -8.44
CA ARG A 254 17.27 8.60 -8.09
C ARG A 254 16.61 7.61 -9.04
N CYS A 255 17.20 7.34 -10.21
CA CYS A 255 16.59 6.48 -11.23
C CYS A 255 15.15 6.92 -11.59
N LYS A 256 14.94 8.22 -11.84
CA LYS A 256 13.64 8.82 -12.19
C LYS A 256 13.03 8.28 -13.48
N THR A 257 13.83 7.68 -14.36
CA THR A 257 13.26 6.98 -15.54
C THR A 257 12.44 5.74 -15.16
N ARG A 258 12.60 5.23 -13.93
CA ARG A 258 11.97 4.00 -13.42
C ARG A 258 11.13 4.21 -12.17
N ILE A 259 11.46 5.21 -11.35
CA ILE A 259 10.80 5.49 -10.07
C ILE A 259 10.18 6.89 -10.12
N GLN A 260 8.85 6.97 -9.97
CA GLN A 260 8.17 8.23 -9.80
C GLN A 260 8.29 8.70 -8.35
N TYR A 261 8.73 9.93 -8.13
CA TYR A 261 8.92 10.51 -6.79
C TYR A 261 7.71 11.31 -6.30
N GLY A 262 6.60 11.28 -7.04
CA GLY A 262 5.38 12.03 -6.72
C GLY A 262 5.58 13.54 -6.82
N GLY A 263 4.91 14.27 -5.94
CA GLY A 263 4.96 15.74 -5.88
C GLY A 263 3.58 16.36 -5.68
N VAL A 264 3.55 17.67 -5.53
CA VAL A 264 2.30 18.43 -5.42
C VAL A 264 1.52 18.31 -6.73
N VAL A 265 0.23 18.00 -6.62
CA VAL A 265 -0.64 17.91 -7.80
C VAL A 265 -1.06 19.32 -8.22
N PRO A 266 -0.80 19.76 -9.46
CA PRO A 266 -1.30 21.04 -9.96
C PRO A 266 -2.82 21.11 -9.88
N ARG A 267 -3.35 22.26 -9.44
CA ARG A 267 -4.79 22.49 -9.34
C ARG A 267 -5.55 22.29 -10.65
N SER A 268 -4.87 22.40 -11.80
CA SER A 268 -5.44 22.13 -13.12
C SER A 268 -5.91 20.67 -13.30
N TYR A 269 -5.41 19.72 -12.50
CA TYR A 269 -5.89 18.33 -12.52
C TYR A 269 -7.13 18.09 -11.64
N TYR A 270 -7.54 19.07 -10.84
CA TYR A 270 -8.62 18.86 -9.87
C TYR A 270 -9.95 18.75 -10.63
N VAL A 271 -10.64 17.64 -10.44
CA VAL A 271 -11.96 17.37 -11.04
C VAL A 271 -13.09 17.57 -10.04
N ARG A 272 -12.75 17.87 -8.77
CA ARG A 272 -13.67 18.17 -7.68
C ARG A 272 -13.00 19.06 -6.65
N ASP A 273 -13.78 19.91 -5.98
CA ASP A 273 -13.29 20.81 -4.93
C ASP A 273 -13.28 20.17 -3.54
N THR A 274 -14.23 19.25 -3.30
CA THR A 274 -14.39 18.53 -2.05
C THR A 274 -14.69 17.05 -2.30
N ILE A 275 -14.46 16.24 -1.27
CA ILE A 275 -14.86 14.83 -1.25
C ILE A 275 -15.97 14.73 -0.22
N THR A 276 -17.13 14.22 -0.64
CA THR A 276 -18.28 14.02 0.24
C THR A 276 -17.84 13.22 1.46
N ALA A 277 -17.96 13.83 2.64
CA ALA A 277 -17.67 13.17 3.90
C ALA A 277 -18.99 12.84 4.60
N GLN A 278 -19.07 11.63 5.16
CA GLN A 278 -20.08 11.34 6.17
C GLN A 278 -19.57 11.87 7.51
N TYR A 279 -20.39 12.69 8.16
CA TYR A 279 -20.10 13.26 9.48
C TYR A 279 -20.75 12.40 10.56
N ASP A 280 -20.00 12.13 11.62
CA ASP A 280 -20.47 11.28 12.73
C ASP A 280 -21.58 11.96 13.55
N GLN A 281 -21.61 13.29 13.55
CA GLN A 281 -22.55 14.10 14.34
C GLN A 281 -23.04 15.32 13.54
N CYS A 282 -24.31 15.66 13.71
CA CYS A 282 -24.92 16.91 13.26
C CYS A 282 -25.50 17.63 14.48
N ILE A 283 -25.06 18.86 14.73
CA ILE A 283 -25.33 19.58 15.99
C ILE A 283 -25.78 21.00 15.68
N SER A 284 -26.84 21.46 16.36
CA SER A 284 -27.31 22.85 16.30
C SER A 284 -26.72 23.66 17.46
N VAL A 285 -25.95 24.70 17.14
CA VAL A 285 -25.37 25.63 18.12
C VAL A 285 -26.14 26.94 18.09
N ARG A 286 -26.67 27.36 19.24
CA ARG A 286 -27.39 28.65 19.35
C ARG A 286 -26.41 29.83 19.27
N PRO A 287 -26.84 31.01 18.79
CA PRO A 287 -26.02 32.22 18.79
C PRO A 287 -25.39 32.49 20.18
N GLY A 288 -24.10 32.80 20.21
CA GLY A 288 -23.35 33.06 21.45
C GLY A 288 -23.02 31.84 22.31
N SER A 289 -23.45 30.63 21.91
CA SER A 289 -23.16 29.38 22.62
C SER A 289 -21.96 28.64 22.01
N SER A 290 -21.45 27.62 22.71
CA SER A 290 -20.38 26.74 22.22
C SER A 290 -20.73 25.28 22.45
N HIS A 291 -20.21 24.40 21.59
CA HIS A 291 -20.24 22.96 21.78
C HIS A 291 -18.80 22.45 21.96
N GLN A 292 -18.59 21.52 22.89
CA GLN A 292 -17.26 21.05 23.28
C GLN A 292 -17.25 19.52 23.32
N LEU A 293 -16.21 18.93 22.75
CA LEU A 293 -15.90 17.50 22.86
C LEU A 293 -14.64 17.36 23.72
N GLU A 294 -14.71 16.54 24.77
CA GLU A 294 -13.58 16.27 25.67
C GLU A 294 -13.08 14.84 25.45
N TYR A 295 -11.76 14.69 25.29
CA TYR A 295 -11.10 13.39 25.12
C TYR A 295 -9.96 13.26 26.12
N GLU A 296 -9.97 12.20 26.93
CA GLU A 296 -8.86 11.89 27.84
C GLU A 296 -7.73 11.20 27.07
N ILE A 297 -6.57 11.86 26.99
CA ILE A 297 -5.38 11.32 26.33
C ILE A 297 -4.53 10.57 27.35
N LEU A 298 -4.69 9.24 27.37
CA LEU A 298 -3.98 8.36 28.29
C LEU A 298 -2.51 8.15 27.90
N PHE A 299 -2.19 8.23 26.61
CA PHE A 299 -0.86 7.94 26.07
C PHE A 299 -0.38 9.07 25.15
N PRO A 300 0.82 9.64 25.39
CA PRO A 300 1.45 10.59 24.48
C PRO A 300 1.69 9.97 23.08
N GLY A 301 1.67 10.80 22.05
CA GLY A 301 1.94 10.38 20.66
C GLY A 301 0.71 10.01 19.82
N CYS A 302 -0.50 10.03 20.41
CA CYS A 302 -1.74 9.93 19.66
C CYS A 302 -2.00 11.17 18.79
N VAL A 303 -2.73 11.00 17.68
CA VAL A 303 -3.11 12.10 16.78
C VAL A 303 -4.60 12.38 16.91
N LEU A 304 -4.93 13.63 17.26
CA LEU A 304 -6.31 14.13 17.20
C LEU A 304 -6.59 14.68 15.80
N ARG A 305 -7.68 14.24 15.17
CA ARG A 305 -8.12 14.65 13.83
C ARG A 305 -9.59 15.03 13.85
N TRP A 306 -9.94 16.13 13.17
CA TRP A 306 -11.31 16.62 13.05
C TRP A 306 -11.64 17.04 11.62
N GLN A 307 -12.92 17.00 11.28
CA GLN A 307 -13.49 17.59 10.07
C GLN A 307 -14.91 18.06 10.44
N PHE A 308 -15.28 19.27 10.03
CA PHE A 308 -16.61 19.81 10.26
C PHE A 308 -17.01 20.71 9.08
N GLU A 309 -18.31 20.90 8.94
CA GLU A 309 -18.94 21.79 7.98
C GLU A 309 -20.06 22.55 8.70
N SER A 310 -20.23 23.82 8.36
CA SER A 310 -21.28 24.67 8.93
C SER A 310 -22.11 25.26 7.80
N SER A 311 -23.43 25.11 7.89
CA SER A 311 -24.37 25.74 6.97
C SER A 311 -24.65 27.18 7.40
N GLY A 312 -24.33 28.15 6.55
CA GLY A 312 -24.60 29.56 6.80
C GLY A 312 -23.35 30.36 7.16
N ALA A 313 -23.16 30.65 8.45
CA ALA A 313 -22.10 31.53 8.92
C ALA A 313 -20.83 30.78 9.36
N ASP A 314 -19.72 31.51 9.44
CA ASP A 314 -18.46 30.97 9.98
C ASP A 314 -18.61 30.53 11.44
N ILE A 315 -17.87 29.48 11.81
CA ILE A 315 -17.84 28.95 13.18
C ILE A 315 -16.45 29.12 13.80
N GLY A 316 -16.40 29.56 15.05
CA GLY A 316 -15.19 29.58 15.84
C GLY A 316 -14.80 28.17 16.27
N PHE A 317 -13.59 27.74 15.95
CA PHE A 317 -13.05 26.43 16.34
C PHE A 317 -11.75 26.57 17.14
N GLY A 318 -11.56 25.74 18.17
CA GLY A 318 -10.35 25.74 18.98
C GLY A 318 -10.13 24.41 19.71
N VAL A 319 -8.86 24.06 19.89
CA VAL A 319 -8.42 22.88 20.66
C VAL A 319 -7.67 23.34 21.90
N PHE A 320 -8.06 22.80 23.05
CA PHE A 320 -7.51 23.12 24.36
C PHE A 320 -7.10 21.84 25.07
N MET A 321 -6.01 21.86 25.83
CA MET A 321 -5.72 20.82 26.81
C MET A 321 -6.13 21.31 28.19
N LYS A 322 -6.65 20.37 28.99
CA LYS A 322 -7.05 20.58 30.37
C LYS A 322 -6.20 19.67 31.26
N ASN A 323 -5.51 20.24 32.24
CA ASN A 323 -4.83 19.42 33.25
C ASN A 323 -5.84 18.88 34.27
N LYS A 324 -5.42 17.93 35.13
CA LYS A 324 -6.30 17.36 36.18
C LYS A 324 -6.85 18.41 37.16
N MET A 325 -6.26 19.60 37.21
CA MET A 325 -6.71 20.74 38.04
C MET A 325 -7.74 21.65 37.33
N GLY A 326 -8.08 21.35 36.08
CA GLY A 326 -9.13 22.05 35.33
C GLY A 326 -8.67 23.26 34.53
N GLU A 327 -7.38 23.60 34.56
CA GLU A 327 -6.83 24.73 33.83
C GLU A 327 -6.78 24.45 32.33
N ARG A 328 -7.33 25.36 31.53
CA ARG A 328 -7.37 25.25 30.07
C ARG A 328 -6.26 26.08 29.44
N LYS A 329 -5.47 25.44 28.59
CA LYS A 329 -4.47 26.12 27.74
C LYS A 329 -4.71 25.77 26.28
N ARG A 330 -4.57 26.77 25.41
CA ARG A 330 -4.74 26.59 23.96
C ARG A 330 -3.59 25.72 23.44
N ALA A 331 -3.91 24.75 22.60
CA ALA A 331 -2.90 23.77 22.14
C ALA A 331 -1.70 24.43 21.42
N GLY A 332 -1.92 25.55 20.72
CA GLY A 332 -0.87 26.27 19.98
C GLY A 332 0.05 27.17 20.83
N GLU A 333 -0.28 27.44 22.09
CA GLU A 333 0.48 28.33 22.98
C GLU A 333 1.49 27.57 23.87
N MET A 334 1.51 26.24 23.77
CA MET A 334 2.43 25.39 24.54
C MET A 334 3.63 24.99 23.68
N ARG A 335 4.77 25.68 23.87
CA ARG A 335 6.08 25.15 23.43
C ARG A 335 6.55 24.11 24.46
N GLY A 336 6.85 22.88 24.00
CA GLY A 336 7.80 22.01 24.72
C GLY A 336 7.27 20.86 25.57
N CYS A 337 6.10 20.26 25.28
CA CYS A 337 5.79 18.91 25.77
C CYS A 337 5.39 18.01 24.59
N CYS A 338 6.39 17.43 23.93
CA CYS A 338 6.24 16.31 23.00
C CYS A 338 6.72 15.03 23.67
#